data_AF-A0A5E4DDH1-F1
#
_entry.id   AF-A0A5E4DDH1-F1
#
_cell.length_a   1.000
_cell.length_b   1.000
_cell.length_c   1.000
_cell.angle_alpha   90.00
_cell.angle_beta   90.00
_cell.angle_gamma   90.00
#
_symmetry.space_group_name_H-M   'P 1'
#
loop_
_entity.id
_entity.type
_entity.pdbx_description
1 polymer ?
#
loop_
_entity_poly.entity_id
_entity_poly.type
_entity_poly.pdbx_seq_one_letter_code
_entity_poly.pdbx_strand_id
1 'polypeptide(L)'
;MSLLLMALPSCLFQERHNAKTVGEIKQFVSQLPHMQAARGSLANHTSIAELIKDVTTSEDFFDKLTVEQEFMSGIDTDKVNNYIEDCIAQKHPLTKVLRLLCLQSVCNSGLKQKVLDYYKREILQ
;
A
#
# COMPACT_ATOMS: atom_id res chain seq x y z
N MET A 1 -5.65 -7.63 14.87
CA MET A 1 -5.43 -8.44 13.64
C MET A 1 -4.83 -9.82 13.93
N SER A 2 -4.11 -10.01 15.04
CA SER A 2 -3.63 -11.32 15.51
C SER A 2 -4.72 -12.36 15.84
N LEU A 3 -5.97 -11.93 16.09
CA LEU A 3 -7.12 -12.81 16.34
C LEU A 3 -7.51 -13.67 15.13
N LEU A 4 -7.32 -13.17 13.89
CA LEU A 4 -7.72 -13.91 12.69
C LEU A 4 -6.79 -15.12 12.43
N LEU A 5 -5.48 -14.93 12.69
CA LEU A 5 -4.48 -16.01 12.59
C LEU A 5 -4.66 -17.08 13.69
N MET A 6 -5.13 -16.71 14.88
CA MET A 6 -5.45 -17.65 15.96
C MET A 6 -6.79 -18.39 15.77
N ALA A 7 -7.73 -17.80 15.01
CA ALA A 7 -9.05 -18.41 14.78
C ALA A 7 -9.00 -19.62 13.83
N LEU A 8 -8.13 -19.59 12.81
CA LEU A 8 -8.03 -20.69 11.83
C LEU A 8 -7.55 -22.03 12.41
N PRO A 9 -6.51 -22.07 13.26
CA PRO A 9 -6.10 -23.28 13.97
C PRO A 9 -7.21 -23.85 14.86
N SER A 10 -7.97 -22.97 15.50
CA SER A 10 -9.11 -23.34 16.35
C SER A 10 -10.22 -24.01 15.54
N CYS A 11 -10.53 -23.44 14.36
CA CYS A 11 -11.50 -24.01 13.42
C CYS A 11 -11.06 -25.40 12.88
N LEU A 12 -9.79 -25.54 12.48
CA LEU A 12 -9.20 -26.80 12.03
C LEU A 12 -9.23 -27.89 13.10
N PHE A 13 -8.91 -27.52 14.34
CA PHE A 13 -8.95 -28.43 15.47
C PHE A 13 -10.38 -28.88 15.76
N GLN A 14 -11.36 -27.98 15.64
CA GLN A 14 -12.76 -28.25 15.89
C GLN A 14 -13.39 -29.15 14.83
N GLU A 15 -13.09 -28.95 13.54
CA GLU A 15 -13.54 -29.86 12.47
C GLU A 15 -12.91 -31.26 12.60
N ARG A 16 -11.62 -31.34 12.94
CA ARG A 16 -10.98 -32.62 13.27
C ARG A 16 -11.65 -33.30 14.46
N HIS A 17 -11.94 -32.55 15.53
CA HIS A 17 -12.52 -33.10 16.76
C HIS A 17 -13.96 -33.61 16.56
N ASN A 18 -14.68 -33.07 15.58
CA ASN A 18 -16.04 -33.47 15.25
C ASN A 18 -16.15 -34.72 14.35
N ALA A 19 -15.08 -35.09 13.63
CA ALA A 19 -15.05 -36.31 12.81
C ALA A 19 -14.92 -37.57 13.68
N LYS A 20 -16.01 -38.33 13.84
CA LYS A 20 -16.07 -39.49 14.76
C LYS A 20 -16.08 -40.83 14.03
N THR A 21 -16.46 -40.85 12.75
CA THR A 21 -16.50 -42.07 11.93
C THR A 21 -15.30 -42.17 10.99
N VAL A 22 -14.94 -43.40 10.59
CA VAL A 22 -13.80 -43.66 9.68
C VAL A 22 -13.98 -42.97 8.31
N GLY A 23 -15.23 -42.82 7.84
CA GLY A 23 -15.55 -42.10 6.61
C GLY A 23 -15.27 -40.60 6.70
N GLU A 24 -15.71 -39.95 7.79
CA GLU A 24 -15.46 -38.53 8.07
C GLU A 24 -13.97 -38.24 8.26
N ILE A 25 -13.22 -39.15 8.90
CA ILE A 25 -11.77 -39.02 9.05
C ILE A 25 -11.08 -39.07 7.68
N LYS A 26 -11.48 -39.97 6.77
CA LYS A 26 -10.94 -40.04 5.39
C LYS A 26 -11.24 -38.76 4.60
N GLN A 27 -12.45 -38.22 4.72
CA GLN A 27 -12.85 -36.98 4.07
C GLN A 27 -12.10 -35.76 4.62
N PHE A 28 -11.86 -35.71 5.93
CA PHE A 28 -11.04 -34.66 6.54
C PHE A 28 -9.59 -34.72 6.06
N VAL A 29 -9.00 -35.92 6.01
CA VAL A 29 -7.61 -36.10 5.54
C VAL A 29 -7.45 -35.69 4.07
N SER A 30 -8.47 -35.90 3.22
CA SER A 30 -8.40 -35.45 1.82
C SER A 30 -8.48 -33.93 1.67
N GLN A 31 -9.14 -33.23 2.61
CA GLN A 31 -9.23 -31.76 2.62
C GLN A 31 -8.04 -31.08 3.32
N LEU A 32 -7.31 -31.81 4.17
CA LEU A 32 -6.17 -31.30 4.94
C LEU A 32 -5.14 -30.51 4.11
N PRO A 33 -4.70 -30.96 2.91
CA PRO A 33 -3.72 -30.21 2.11
C PRO A 33 -4.26 -28.85 1.66
N HIS A 34 -5.54 -28.80 1.25
CA HIS A 34 -6.20 -27.55 0.86
C HIS A 34 -6.28 -26.58 2.04
N MET A 35 -6.64 -27.09 3.23
CA MET A 35 -6.73 -26.27 4.43
C MET A 35 -5.37 -25.74 4.89
N GLN A 36 -4.31 -26.55 4.78
CA GLN A 36 -2.94 -26.11 5.07
C GLN A 36 -2.47 -25.03 4.07
N ALA A 37 -2.80 -25.20 2.79
CA ALA A 37 -2.51 -24.19 1.77
C ALA A 37 -3.28 -22.88 2.05
N ALA A 38 -4.57 -22.96 2.39
CA ALA A 38 -5.38 -21.80 2.77
C ALA A 38 -4.80 -21.08 4.00
N ARG A 39 -4.32 -21.83 5.00
CA ARG A 39 -3.63 -21.26 6.17
C ARG A 39 -2.34 -20.54 5.78
N GLY A 40 -1.52 -21.14 4.92
CA GLY A 40 -0.30 -20.52 4.42
C GLY A 40 -0.59 -19.23 3.64
N SER A 41 -1.59 -19.27 2.74
CA SER A 41 -2.05 -18.09 2.00
C SER A 41 -2.51 -16.98 2.96
N LEU A 42 -3.34 -17.30 3.96
CA LEU A 42 -3.79 -16.32 4.94
C LEU A 42 -2.63 -15.71 5.74
N ALA A 43 -1.66 -16.52 6.17
CA ALA A 43 -0.48 -16.03 6.87
C ALA A 43 0.35 -15.07 6.00
N ASN A 44 0.55 -15.42 4.74
CA ASN A 44 1.27 -14.58 3.78
C ASN A 44 0.54 -13.25 3.55
N HIS A 45 -0.77 -13.28 3.27
CA HIS A 45 -1.54 -12.06 3.04
C HIS A 45 -1.67 -11.19 4.29
N THR A 46 -1.74 -11.79 5.48
CA THR A 46 -1.74 -11.02 6.74
C THR A 46 -0.42 -10.27 6.91
N SER A 47 0.71 -10.96 6.67
CA SER A 47 2.03 -10.34 6.76
C SER A 47 2.20 -9.22 5.74
N ILE A 48 1.77 -9.45 4.48
CA ILE A 48 1.79 -8.41 3.44
C ILE A 48 0.92 -7.21 3.83
N ALA A 49 -0.28 -7.45 4.37
CA ALA A 49 -1.18 -6.38 4.78
C ALA A 49 -0.60 -5.54 5.93
N GLU A 50 0.13 -6.16 6.86
CA GLU A 50 0.85 -5.45 7.93
C GLU A 50 1.97 -4.57 7.35
N LEU A 51 2.78 -5.11 6.45
CA LEU A 51 3.84 -4.34 5.78
C LEU A 51 3.28 -3.15 4.96
N ILE A 52 2.16 -3.35 4.25
CA ILE A 52 1.49 -2.27 3.52
C ILE A 52 0.95 -1.23 4.52
N LYS A 53 0.33 -1.69 5.61
CA LYS A 53 -0.23 -0.81 6.63
C LYS A 53 0.83 0.14 7.16
N ASP A 54 2.01 -0.36 7.54
CA ASP A 54 3.11 0.46 8.07
C ASP A 54 3.47 1.63 7.15
N VAL A 55 3.49 1.39 5.83
CA VAL A 55 3.73 2.43 4.83
C VAL A 55 2.54 3.38 4.72
N THR A 56 1.33 2.85 4.59
CA THR A 56 0.11 3.65 4.34
C THR A 56 -0.37 4.46 5.55
N THR A 57 0.09 4.15 6.75
CA THR A 57 -0.21 4.91 7.98
C THR A 57 0.86 5.94 8.32
N SER A 58 1.92 6.05 7.53
CA SER A 58 2.96 7.07 7.74
C SER A 58 2.48 8.46 7.33
N GLU A 59 2.97 9.50 8.02
CA GLU A 59 2.67 10.90 7.71
C GLU A 59 3.10 11.26 6.29
N ASP A 60 4.30 10.85 5.87
CA ASP A 60 4.79 11.04 4.49
C ASP A 60 3.84 10.46 3.42
N PHE A 61 3.21 9.32 3.71
CA PHE A 61 2.23 8.74 2.81
C PHE A 61 0.95 9.57 2.74
N PHE A 62 0.46 10.06 3.89
CA PHE A 62 -0.73 10.90 3.96
C PHE A 62 -0.51 12.25 3.27
N ASP A 63 0.63 12.90 3.48
CA ASP A 63 0.96 14.18 2.85
C ASP A 63 1.05 14.02 1.33
N LYS A 64 1.77 12.98 0.88
CA LYS A 64 1.83 12.65 -0.55
C LYS A 64 0.46 12.40 -1.14
N LEU A 65 -0.38 11.60 -0.47
CA LEU A 65 -1.71 11.26 -0.96
C LEU A 65 -2.62 12.50 -1.03
N THR A 66 -2.51 13.39 -0.05
CA THR A 66 -3.23 14.67 -0.02
C THR A 66 -2.87 15.50 -1.25
N VAL A 67 -1.58 15.67 -1.53
CA VAL A 67 -1.11 16.43 -2.70
C VAL A 67 -1.54 15.78 -4.02
N GLU A 68 -1.47 14.44 -4.12
CA GLU A 68 -1.97 13.72 -5.29
C GLU A 68 -3.47 13.99 -5.52
N GLN A 69 -4.29 13.96 -4.46
CA GLN A 69 -5.73 14.22 -4.53
C GLN A 69 -6.08 15.68 -4.84
N GLU A 70 -5.33 16.62 -4.30
CA GLU A 70 -5.46 18.04 -4.60
C GLU A 70 -5.25 18.30 -6.09
N PHE A 71 -4.16 17.78 -6.66
CA PHE A 71 -3.89 17.93 -8.09
C PHE A 71 -4.99 17.30 -8.96
N MET A 72 -5.44 16.08 -8.62
CA MET A 72 -6.52 15.41 -9.33
C MET A 72 -7.86 16.17 -9.23
N SER A 73 -8.05 16.94 -8.17
CA SER A 73 -9.22 17.80 -7.96
C SER A 73 -9.07 19.19 -8.58
N GLY A 74 -7.92 19.49 -9.23
CA GLY A 74 -7.64 20.79 -9.85
C GLY A 74 -7.26 21.89 -8.86
N ILE A 75 -6.81 21.53 -7.66
CA ILE A 75 -6.41 22.46 -6.60
C ILE A 75 -4.90 22.73 -6.72
N ASP A 76 -4.52 24.02 -6.72
CA ASP A 76 -3.14 24.52 -6.71
C ASP A 76 -2.18 23.85 -7.72
N THR A 77 -2.70 23.49 -8.89
CA THR A 77 -1.95 22.81 -9.96
C THR A 77 -0.99 23.72 -10.73
N ASP A 78 -1.06 25.05 -10.56
CA ASP A 78 -0.30 26.03 -11.35
C ASP A 78 0.82 26.75 -10.58
N LYS A 79 1.06 26.38 -9.31
CA LYS A 79 2.07 26.97 -8.42
C LYS A 79 3.12 25.94 -8.01
N VAL A 80 4.20 26.40 -7.38
CA VAL A 80 5.12 25.50 -6.69
C VAL A 80 4.42 24.89 -5.47
N ASN A 81 4.59 23.60 -5.25
CA ASN A 81 3.99 22.86 -4.14
C ASN A 81 5.05 22.63 -3.04
N ASN A 82 4.75 23.11 -1.83
CA ASN A 82 5.68 23.07 -0.70
C ASN A 82 6.12 21.64 -0.33
N TYR A 83 5.21 20.66 -0.39
CA TYR A 83 5.56 19.26 -0.08
C TYR A 83 6.55 18.68 -1.10
N ILE A 84 6.43 19.06 -2.37
CA ILE A 84 7.41 18.66 -3.39
C ILE A 84 8.77 19.32 -3.11
N GLU A 85 8.80 20.59 -2.71
CA GLU A 85 10.04 21.27 -2.30
C GLU A 85 10.69 20.59 -1.10
N ASP A 86 9.90 20.26 -0.07
CA ASP A 86 10.38 19.53 1.10
C ASP A 86 10.94 18.17 0.72
N CYS A 87 10.29 17.44 -0.19
CA CYS A 87 10.80 16.17 -0.72
C CYS A 87 12.15 16.35 -1.43
N ILE A 88 12.35 17.43 -2.19
CA ILE A 88 13.62 17.72 -2.87
C ILE A 88 14.70 18.07 -1.83
N ALA A 89 14.38 18.97 -0.90
CA ALA A 89 15.31 19.41 0.15
C ALA A 89 15.77 18.26 1.05
N GLN A 90 14.86 17.33 1.38
CA GLN A 90 15.14 16.13 2.15
C GLN A 90 15.76 14.99 1.32
N LYS A 91 16.03 15.21 0.02
CA LYS A 91 16.62 14.22 -0.90
C LYS A 91 15.84 12.91 -0.96
N HIS A 92 14.51 13.00 -0.99
CA HIS A 92 13.66 11.86 -1.27
C HIS A 92 13.98 11.22 -2.64
N PRO A 93 13.61 9.95 -2.86
CA PRO A 93 13.87 9.28 -4.13
C PRO A 93 13.39 10.10 -5.33
N LEU A 94 14.28 10.33 -6.31
CA LEU A 94 13.99 11.17 -7.48
C LEU A 94 12.73 10.72 -8.24
N THR A 95 12.48 9.41 -8.29
CA THR A 95 11.29 8.84 -8.92
C THR A 95 9.99 9.29 -8.24
N LYS A 96 9.97 9.50 -6.91
CA LYS A 96 8.82 10.03 -6.18
C LYS A 96 8.56 11.49 -6.58
N VAL A 97 9.60 12.33 -6.55
CA VAL A 97 9.53 13.74 -6.92
C VAL A 97 9.02 13.91 -8.36
N LEU A 98 9.65 13.20 -9.31
CA LEU A 98 9.26 13.28 -10.72
C LEU A 98 7.82 12.82 -10.97
N ARG A 99 7.32 11.81 -10.24
CA ARG A 99 5.92 11.39 -10.36
C ARG A 99 4.94 12.47 -9.94
N LEU A 100 5.20 13.17 -8.83
CA LEU A 100 4.36 14.26 -8.35
C LEU A 100 4.36 15.45 -9.33
N LEU A 101 5.54 15.79 -9.86
CA LEU A 101 5.66 16.86 -10.86
C LEU A 101 4.97 16.54 -12.18
N CYS A 102 5.12 15.30 -12.66
CA CYS A 102 4.40 14.84 -13.84
C CYS A 102 2.89 14.85 -13.61
N LEU A 103 2.41 14.41 -12.44
CA LEU A 103 1.00 14.46 -12.09
C LEU A 103 0.48 15.90 -12.09
N GLN A 104 1.19 16.82 -11.42
CA GLN A 104 0.84 18.25 -11.39
C GLN A 104 0.76 18.83 -12.82
N SER A 105 1.76 18.53 -13.64
CA SER A 105 1.81 18.98 -15.04
C SER A 105 0.64 18.41 -15.86
N VAL A 106 0.31 17.13 -15.72
CA VAL A 106 -0.79 16.51 -16.47
C VAL A 106 -2.14 17.11 -16.05
N CYS A 107 -2.37 17.29 -14.75
CA CYS A 107 -3.58 17.91 -14.22
C CYS A 107 -3.74 19.38 -14.65
N ASN A 108 -2.64 20.09 -14.90
CA ASN A 108 -2.65 21.50 -15.32
C ASN A 108 -2.50 21.74 -16.83
N SER A 109 -2.43 20.68 -17.65
CA SER A 109 -2.06 20.77 -19.08
C SER A 109 -0.72 21.47 -19.35
N GLY A 110 0.26 21.20 -18.48
CA GLY A 110 1.58 21.82 -18.48
C GLY A 110 1.79 22.74 -17.29
N LEU A 111 3.05 22.97 -16.94
CA LEU A 111 3.44 23.95 -15.92
C LEU A 111 3.87 25.26 -16.59
N LYS A 112 3.58 26.39 -15.93
CA LYS A 112 4.10 27.70 -16.36
C LYS A 112 5.62 27.66 -16.34
N GLN A 113 6.26 28.33 -17.30
CA GLN A 113 7.72 28.33 -17.48
C GLN A 113 8.49 28.64 -16.17
N LYS A 114 8.02 29.63 -15.41
CA LYS A 114 8.61 30.02 -14.12
C LYS A 114 8.62 28.87 -13.10
N VAL A 115 7.53 28.10 -13.02
CA VAL A 115 7.39 26.96 -12.09
C VAL A 115 8.23 25.78 -12.58
N LEU A 116 8.21 25.52 -13.89
CA LEU A 116 9.01 24.45 -14.48
C LEU A 116 10.52 24.68 -14.31
N ASP A 117 11.00 25.89 -14.56
CA ASP A 117 12.42 26.23 -14.42
C ASP A 117 12.86 26.25 -12.95
N TYR A 118 11.94 26.55 -12.03
CA TYR A 118 12.18 26.39 -10.61
C TYR A 118 12.45 24.93 -10.25
N TYR A 119 11.52 24.02 -10.54
CA TYR A 119 11.70 22.60 -10.22
C TYR A 119 12.91 21.99 -10.90
N LYS A 120 13.18 22.33 -12.17
CA LYS A 120 14.40 21.86 -12.87
C LYS A 120 15.67 22.29 -12.15
N ARG A 121 15.72 23.53 -11.66
CA ARG A 121 16.87 24.05 -10.93
C ARG A 121 17.06 23.32 -9.61
N GLU A 122 15.99 23.10 -8.85
CA GLU A 122 16.07 22.44 -7.55
C GLU A 122 16.42 20.94 -7.67
N ILE A 123 16.00 20.27 -8.75
CA ILE A 123 16.32 18.85 -9.00
C ILE A 123 17.79 18.64 -9.41
N LEU A 124 18.40 19.62 -10.10
CA LEU A 124 19.76 19.50 -10.65
C LEU A 124 20.87 19.94 -9.67
N GLN A 125 20.52 20.66 -8.60
CA GLN A 125 21.46 21.04 -7.52
C GLN A 125 21.82 19.84 -6.65
#